data_AF-A0A7R9HVS1-F1
#
_entry.id   AF-A0A7R9HVS1-F1
#
_cell.length_a   1.000
_cell.length_b   1.000
_cell.length_c   1.000
_cell.angle_alpha   90.00
_cell.angle_beta   90.00
_cell.angle_gamma   90.00
#
_symmetry.space_group_name_H-M   'P 1'
#
loop_
_entity.id
_entity.type
_entity.pdbx_description
1 polymer ?
#
loop_
_entity_poly.entity_id
_entity_poly.type
_entity_poly.pdbx_seq_one_letter_code
_entity_poly.pdbx_strand_id
1 'polypeptide(L)'
;MQSTKDGLIHNNYQCNTVSFTKNFIKKGRGAHKWYLTGLEEEKKIEAEQKKQEQEDKDKLKNQWKTTHGITDQDSNSNLPISGSLVYCKSDALDHASTKVAKCAIKVELLNDDYTELKGEIAGPPETPYEGGTFILEIKVPETYPFNPPKVRFMTKIWHPNISSVTGAICLDILKDQWAAAMTLRTVLLSLQALLAAAEPDDPQDAVVAKQFKESLDMFRQTAKHWTAIYAGGPHRNPEFDMKIRRLTDMGVEDHQARVALSSFNWDLERATEQIFS
;
A
#
# COMPACT_ATOMS: atom_id res chain seq x y z
N MET A 1 -11.48 -51.70 -7.92
CA MET A 1 -10.52 -51.84 -6.81
C MET A 1 -9.47 -50.74 -6.97
N GLN A 2 -9.22 -50.00 -5.86
CA GLN A 2 -8.25 -48.91 -5.63
C GLN A 2 -8.31 -47.70 -6.60
N SER A 3 -8.81 -46.51 -6.25
CA SER A 3 -8.41 -45.57 -5.18
C SER A 3 -6.91 -45.24 -5.20
N THR A 4 -6.57 -44.11 -5.81
CA THR A 4 -5.34 -43.37 -5.52
C THR A 4 -5.71 -41.95 -5.14
N LYS A 5 -5.25 -41.58 -3.94
CA LYS A 5 -5.50 -40.33 -3.24
C LYS A 5 -4.61 -39.25 -3.83
N ASP A 6 -5.21 -38.18 -4.34
CA ASP A 6 -4.48 -36.94 -4.61
C ASP A 6 -4.12 -36.28 -3.28
N GLY A 7 -2.85 -36.46 -2.88
CA GLY A 7 -2.24 -35.72 -1.80
C GLY A 7 -2.06 -34.27 -2.22
N LEU A 8 -3.06 -33.44 -1.94
CA LEU A 8 -2.92 -31.98 -1.91
C LEU A 8 -1.91 -31.62 -0.83
N ILE A 9 -0.69 -31.28 -1.26
CA ILE A 9 0.29 -30.61 -0.42
C ILE A 9 -0.30 -29.24 -0.07
N HIS A 10 -0.83 -29.13 1.15
CA HIS A 10 -1.15 -27.86 1.77
C HIS A 10 0.15 -27.06 1.93
N ASN A 11 0.49 -26.22 0.94
CA ASN A 11 1.49 -25.20 1.16
C ASN A 11 0.87 -24.11 2.04
N ASN A 12 1.22 -24.18 3.33
CA ASN A 12 1.02 -23.13 4.31
C ASN A 12 1.85 -21.89 3.92
N TYR A 13 1.33 -21.07 3.01
CA TYR A 13 1.82 -19.71 2.82
C TYR A 13 1.10 -18.82 3.84
N GLN A 14 1.56 -18.84 5.09
CA GLN A 14 1.34 -17.70 5.96
C GLN A 14 2.16 -16.53 5.41
N CYS A 15 1.47 -15.50 4.95
CA CYS A 15 2.07 -14.28 4.46
C CYS A 15 2.89 -13.62 5.59
N ASN A 16 4.20 -13.49 5.39
CA ASN A 16 5.13 -12.90 6.35
C ASN A 16 4.88 -11.40 6.63
N THR A 17 3.89 -10.76 6.01
CA THR A 17 3.43 -9.41 6.40
C THR A 17 2.86 -9.37 7.81
N VAL A 18 2.24 -10.45 8.29
CA VAL A 18 1.73 -10.52 9.68
C VAL A 18 2.88 -10.57 10.70
N SER A 19 4.04 -11.11 10.33
CA SER A 19 5.25 -11.10 11.16
C SER A 19 5.95 -9.73 11.15
N PHE A 20 5.87 -9.01 10.03
CA PHE A 20 6.38 -7.63 9.88
C PHE A 20 5.57 -6.63 10.73
N THR A 21 4.24 -6.75 10.75
CA THR A 21 3.33 -5.85 11.50
C THR A 21 3.25 -6.17 13.00
N LYS A 22 3.27 -7.45 13.41
CA LYS A 22 3.22 -7.83 14.84
C LYS A 22 4.47 -7.43 15.63
N ASN A 23 5.63 -7.30 14.98
CA ASN A 23 6.87 -6.91 15.64
C ASN A 23 7.05 -5.39 15.77
N PHE A 24 6.35 -4.59 14.95
CA PHE A 24 6.30 -3.13 15.07
C PHE A 24 5.65 -2.69 16.41
N ILE A 25 4.59 -3.38 16.82
CA ILE A 25 3.75 -2.99 17.98
C ILE A 25 4.36 -3.38 19.34
N LYS A 26 5.27 -4.37 19.41
CA LYS A 26 5.77 -4.90 20.69
C LYS A 26 6.96 -4.16 21.32
N LYS A 27 7.59 -3.20 20.63
CA LYS A 27 8.76 -2.50 21.15
C LYS A 27 8.64 -0.99 20.97
N GLY A 28 7.96 -0.36 21.92
CA GLY A 28 8.23 1.04 22.22
C GLY A 28 9.73 1.22 22.47
N ARG A 29 10.36 2.04 21.61
CA ARG A 29 11.78 2.42 21.52
C ARG A 29 12.57 1.73 20.38
N GLY A 30 12.79 2.51 19.31
CA GLY A 30 13.98 2.44 18.45
C GLY A 30 13.77 1.91 17.03
N ALA A 31 13.15 2.69 16.15
CA ALA A 31 13.05 2.41 14.71
C ALA A 31 14.43 2.11 14.07
N HIS A 32 15.49 2.79 14.52
CA HIS A 32 16.86 2.61 14.01
C HIS A 32 17.50 1.23 14.31
N LYS A 33 17.23 0.64 15.49
CA LYS A 33 17.75 -0.71 15.82
C LYS A 33 16.96 -1.81 15.11
N TRP A 34 15.72 -1.51 14.71
CA TRP A 34 14.88 -2.41 13.91
C TRP A 34 15.24 -2.33 12.41
N TYR A 35 15.63 -1.14 11.91
CA TYR A 35 16.08 -0.90 10.54
C TYR A 35 17.24 -1.82 10.12
N LEU A 36 18.27 -1.98 10.96
CA LEU A 36 19.42 -2.84 10.64
C LEU A 36 19.04 -4.33 10.54
N THR A 37 18.19 -4.82 11.44
CA THR A 37 17.72 -6.21 11.45
C THR A 37 16.74 -6.48 10.31
N GLY A 38 15.83 -5.53 10.03
CA GLY A 38 14.86 -5.61 8.93
C GLY A 38 15.54 -5.59 7.54
N LEU A 39 16.61 -4.81 7.37
CA LEU A 39 17.41 -4.81 6.14
C LEU A 39 18.12 -6.15 5.88
N GLU A 40 18.58 -6.84 6.92
CA GLU A 40 19.17 -8.18 6.77
C GLU A 40 18.12 -9.23 6.40
N GLU A 41 16.91 -9.11 6.93
CA GLU A 41 15.79 -10.02 6.65
C GLU A 41 15.20 -9.76 5.25
N GLU A 42 15.10 -8.50 4.82
CA GLU A 42 14.73 -8.13 3.45
C GLU A 42 15.72 -8.66 2.42
N LYS A 43 17.04 -8.55 2.69
CA LYS A 43 18.07 -9.13 1.80
C LYS A 43 17.93 -10.65 1.66
N LYS A 44 17.56 -11.36 2.74
CA LYS A 44 17.31 -12.80 2.70
C LYS A 44 16.06 -13.12 1.86
N ILE A 45 14.98 -12.38 2.07
CA ILE A 45 13.73 -12.56 1.31
C ILE A 45 13.94 -12.28 -0.18
N GLU A 46 14.68 -11.22 -0.52
CA GLU A 46 14.98 -10.87 -1.92
C GLU A 46 15.88 -11.92 -2.59
N ALA A 47 16.85 -12.48 -1.86
CA ALA A 47 17.68 -13.59 -2.34
C ALA A 47 16.86 -14.88 -2.57
N GLU A 48 15.94 -15.21 -1.66
CA GLU A 48 15.04 -16.37 -1.77
C GLU A 48 14.09 -16.22 -2.98
N GLN A 49 13.54 -15.01 -3.18
CA GLN A 49 12.67 -14.70 -4.33
C GLN A 49 13.42 -14.81 -5.66
N LYS A 50 14.64 -14.29 -5.75
CA LYS A 50 15.49 -14.41 -6.95
C LYS A 50 15.83 -15.87 -7.25
N LYS A 51 16.09 -16.67 -6.21
CA LYS A 51 16.34 -18.11 -6.36
C LYS A 51 15.11 -18.84 -6.89
N GLN A 52 13.92 -18.56 -6.35
CA GLN A 52 12.67 -19.18 -6.81
C GLN A 52 12.32 -18.79 -8.25
N GLU A 53 12.52 -17.52 -8.62
CA GLU A 53 12.30 -17.04 -9.98
C GLU A 53 13.24 -17.74 -10.98
N GLN A 54 14.50 -17.97 -10.58
CA GLN A 54 15.45 -18.70 -11.41
C GLN A 54 15.05 -20.18 -11.56
N GLU A 55 14.62 -20.83 -10.49
CA GLU A 55 14.11 -22.22 -10.53
C GLU A 55 12.87 -22.35 -11.43
N ASP A 56 11.96 -21.37 -11.41
CA ASP A 56 10.76 -21.38 -12.24
C ASP A 56 11.10 -21.10 -13.72
N LYS A 57 12.07 -20.21 -14.00
CA LYS A 57 12.64 -20.04 -15.35
C LYS A 57 13.28 -21.31 -15.87
N ASP A 58 14.01 -22.03 -15.02
CA ASP A 58 14.65 -23.29 -15.40
C ASP A 58 13.62 -24.41 -15.63
N LYS A 59 12.56 -24.47 -14.82
CA LYS A 59 11.42 -25.38 -15.04
C LYS A 59 10.70 -25.08 -16.35
N LEU A 60 10.42 -23.81 -16.66
CA LEU A 60 9.79 -23.40 -17.92
C LEU A 60 10.68 -23.71 -19.12
N LYS A 61 11.99 -23.48 -19.00
CA LYS A 61 12.97 -23.82 -20.05
C LYS A 61 13.00 -25.33 -20.30
N ASN A 62 12.99 -26.14 -19.24
CA ASN A 62 12.98 -27.60 -19.35
C ASN A 62 11.64 -28.12 -19.89
N GLN A 63 10.52 -27.54 -19.47
CA GLN A 63 9.20 -27.87 -20.01
C GLN A 63 9.10 -27.54 -21.51
N TRP A 64 9.64 -26.39 -21.93
CA TRP A 64 9.71 -26.00 -23.34
C TRP A 64 10.57 -26.97 -24.16
N LYS A 65 11.75 -27.35 -23.66
CA LYS A 65 12.63 -28.36 -24.28
C LYS A 65 11.93 -29.71 -24.44
N THR A 66 11.26 -30.20 -23.41
CA THR A 66 10.52 -31.48 -23.43
C THR A 66 9.35 -31.44 -24.41
N THR A 67 8.64 -30.31 -24.50
CA THR A 67 7.50 -30.14 -25.41
C THR A 67 7.93 -30.10 -26.88
N HIS A 68 9.14 -29.63 -27.17
CA HIS A 68 9.68 -29.49 -28.53
C HIS A 68 10.72 -30.57 -28.89
N GLY A 69 10.91 -31.59 -28.04
CA GLY A 69 11.81 -32.72 -28.33
C GLY A 69 13.30 -32.37 -28.45
N ILE A 70 13.75 -31.27 -27.84
CA ILE A 70 15.14 -30.80 -27.90
C ILE A 70 15.97 -31.51 -26.83
N THR A 71 16.97 -32.30 -27.23
CA THR A 71 17.94 -32.92 -26.31
C THR A 71 19.19 -32.05 -26.17
N ASP A 72 19.91 -32.16 -25.05
CA ASP A 72 21.05 -31.28 -24.71
C ASP A 72 22.25 -31.36 -25.69
N GLN A 73 22.18 -32.21 -26.72
CA GLN A 73 23.19 -32.34 -27.77
C GLN A 73 23.13 -31.27 -28.86
N ASP A 74 22.08 -30.43 -28.93
CA ASP A 74 21.97 -29.35 -29.92
C ASP A 74 22.48 -27.97 -29.41
N SER A 75 23.22 -27.96 -28.29
CA SER A 75 23.61 -26.75 -27.55
C SER A 75 24.74 -25.92 -28.17
N ASN A 76 25.00 -26.03 -29.48
CA ASN A 76 26.02 -25.20 -30.14
C ASN A 76 25.57 -24.60 -31.49
N SER A 77 24.38 -24.02 -31.52
CA SER A 77 24.02 -23.04 -32.55
C SER A 77 23.56 -21.74 -31.90
N ASN A 78 24.27 -20.66 -32.21
CA ASN A 78 23.86 -19.29 -31.92
C ASN A 78 22.44 -19.08 -32.48
N LEU A 79 21.45 -18.92 -31.61
CA LEU A 79 20.17 -18.35 -32.01
C LEU A 79 20.41 -16.89 -32.44
N PRO A 80 19.92 -16.44 -33.59
CA PRO A 80 20.12 -15.08 -34.05
C PRO A 80 19.35 -14.12 -33.12
N ILE A 81 20.09 -13.31 -32.37
CA ILE A 81 19.54 -12.11 -31.73
C ILE A 81 19.39 -11.07 -32.84
N SER A 82 18.20 -10.96 -33.43
CA SER A 82 17.81 -9.80 -34.22
C SER A 82 16.30 -9.59 -34.16
N GLY A 83 15.90 -8.44 -33.62
CA GLY A 83 14.75 -7.67 -34.07
C GLY A 83 13.35 -8.15 -33.67
N SER A 84 12.76 -7.41 -32.71
CA SER A 84 11.33 -7.13 -32.60
C SER A 84 10.38 -8.29 -32.24
N LEU A 85 10.02 -8.36 -30.94
CA LEU A 85 8.71 -8.89 -30.55
C LEU A 85 7.99 -7.86 -29.66
N VAL A 86 7.24 -6.97 -30.32
CA VAL A 86 6.04 -6.38 -29.74
C VAL A 86 4.99 -7.49 -29.73
N TYR A 87 4.44 -7.85 -28.57
CA TYR A 87 3.10 -8.45 -28.52
C TYR A 87 2.41 -8.16 -27.19
N CYS A 88 1.38 -7.31 -27.27
CA CYS A 88 0.23 -7.29 -26.38
C CYS A 88 -0.61 -8.57 -26.59
N LYS A 89 -0.87 -9.31 -25.51
CA LYS A 89 -2.10 -10.06 -25.21
C LYS A 89 -2.17 -10.05 -23.67
N SER A 90 -2.97 -9.24 -22.97
CA SER A 90 -4.45 -9.15 -22.97
C SER A 90 -5.13 -10.49 -23.23
N ASP A 91 -5.75 -11.00 -22.17
CA ASP A 91 -6.80 -12.02 -22.13
C ASP A 91 -6.35 -13.48 -22.30
N ALA A 92 -5.92 -14.08 -21.18
CA ALA A 92 -6.32 -15.41 -20.71
C ALA A 92 -5.29 -15.97 -19.71
N LEU A 93 -5.41 -15.63 -18.42
CA LEU A 93 -4.96 -16.41 -17.26
C LEU A 93 -5.39 -15.67 -15.98
N ASP A 94 -6.69 -15.34 -15.89
CA ASP A 94 -7.26 -14.50 -14.82
C ASP A 94 -8.05 -15.31 -13.77
N HIS A 95 -7.80 -16.61 -13.58
CA HIS A 95 -8.67 -17.42 -12.71
C HIS A 95 -7.94 -18.29 -11.66
N ALA A 96 -6.68 -17.98 -11.31
CA ALA A 96 -5.98 -18.73 -10.25
C ALA A 96 -4.92 -17.94 -9.44
N SER A 97 -5.09 -16.63 -9.23
CA SER A 97 -4.23 -15.88 -8.31
C SER A 97 -4.93 -14.72 -7.58
N THR A 98 -6.11 -14.97 -7.03
CA THR A 98 -6.85 -13.96 -6.24
C THR A 98 -6.39 -13.86 -4.77
N LYS A 99 -5.18 -14.35 -4.42
CA LYS A 99 -4.69 -14.33 -3.03
C LYS A 99 -3.20 -13.98 -2.88
N VAL A 100 -2.70 -13.10 -3.74
CA VAL A 100 -1.50 -12.32 -3.42
C VAL A 100 -1.82 -10.88 -3.75
N ALA A 101 -2.35 -10.13 -2.78
CA ALA A 101 -2.30 -8.68 -2.81
C ALA A 101 -0.81 -8.31 -2.74
N LYS A 102 -0.16 -8.31 -3.89
CA LYS A 102 1.21 -7.81 -4.06
C LYS A 102 1.16 -6.38 -3.55
N CYS A 103 1.85 -6.07 -2.47
CA CYS A 103 2.02 -4.71 -1.95
C CYS A 103 2.64 -3.86 -3.05
N ALA A 104 1.78 -3.29 -3.91
CA ALA A 104 2.20 -2.54 -5.06
C ALA A 104 2.58 -1.16 -4.55
N ILE A 105 3.88 -0.93 -4.45
CA ILE A 105 4.44 0.42 -4.40
C ILE A 105 4.94 0.76 -5.80
N LYS A 106 4.68 1.97 -6.26
CA LYS A 106 5.16 2.49 -7.55
C LYS A 106 5.75 3.88 -7.32
N VAL A 107 6.72 4.23 -8.16
CA VAL A 107 7.29 5.56 -8.23
C VAL A 107 7.36 5.96 -9.69
N GLU A 108 6.89 7.15 -9.99
CA GLU A 108 6.87 7.77 -11.30
C GLU A 108 7.59 9.12 -11.22
N LEU A 109 8.43 9.41 -12.22
CA LEU A 109 9.08 10.71 -12.34
C LEU A 109 8.08 11.70 -12.94
N LEU A 110 7.94 12.87 -12.32
CA LEU A 110 7.08 13.93 -12.86
C LEU A 110 7.87 14.94 -13.70
N ASN A 111 9.19 14.98 -13.51
CA ASN A 111 10.10 15.88 -14.21
C ASN A 111 11.44 15.20 -14.52
N ASP A 112 12.20 15.85 -15.41
CA ASP A 112 13.49 15.34 -15.90
C ASP A 112 14.65 15.58 -14.89
N ASP A 113 14.43 16.43 -13.88
CA ASP A 113 15.46 16.80 -12.89
C ASP A 113 15.41 15.94 -11.61
N TYR A 114 14.53 14.94 -11.55
CA TYR A 114 14.35 14.01 -10.42
C TYR A 114 13.94 14.67 -9.10
N THR A 115 13.54 15.95 -9.11
CA THR A 115 13.16 16.68 -7.89
C THR A 115 11.71 16.45 -7.49
N GLU A 116 10.84 16.09 -8.43
CA GLU A 116 9.43 15.80 -8.18
C GLU A 116 9.05 14.40 -8.68
N LEU A 117 8.57 13.59 -7.75
CA LEU A 117 8.12 12.22 -8.02
C LEU A 117 6.69 12.03 -7.51
N LYS A 118 6.00 11.12 -8.16
CA LYS A 118 4.71 10.61 -7.73
C LYS A 118 4.88 9.19 -7.20
N GLY A 119 4.56 9.00 -5.93
CA GLY A 119 4.47 7.68 -5.32
C GLY A 119 3.05 7.13 -5.43
N GLU A 120 2.91 5.81 -5.55
CA GLU A 120 1.63 5.13 -5.35
C GLU A 120 1.84 3.98 -4.36
N ILE A 121 0.96 3.86 -3.37
CA ILE A 121 0.94 2.73 -2.44
C ILE A 121 -0.44 2.09 -2.41
N ALA A 122 -0.49 0.76 -2.45
CA ALA A 122 -1.71 0.02 -2.20
C ALA A 122 -2.05 -0.02 -0.71
N GLY A 123 -3.33 0.14 -0.39
CA GLY A 123 -3.83 -0.04 0.98
C GLY A 123 -3.59 -1.46 1.47
N PRO A 124 -3.04 -1.66 2.69
CA PRO A 124 -2.75 -2.99 3.20
C PRO A 124 -4.01 -3.85 3.37
N PRO A 125 -3.92 -5.18 3.19
CA PRO A 125 -5.04 -6.08 3.46
C PRO A 125 -5.43 -6.07 4.94
N GLU A 126 -6.68 -6.41 5.23
CA GLU A 126 -7.25 -6.44 6.60
C GLU A 126 -7.26 -5.08 7.31
N THR A 127 -7.16 -3.99 6.54
CA THR A 127 -7.27 -2.62 7.04
C THR A 127 -8.47 -1.91 6.41
N PRO A 128 -8.94 -0.78 6.96
CA PRO A 128 -9.94 0.06 6.30
C PRO A 128 -9.52 0.57 4.91
N TYR A 129 -8.23 0.49 4.59
CA TYR A 129 -7.63 0.99 3.37
C TYR A 129 -7.54 -0.07 2.26
N GLU A 130 -7.84 -1.33 2.56
CA GLU A 130 -7.74 -2.45 1.63
C GLU A 130 -8.48 -2.16 0.30
N GLY A 131 -7.83 -2.50 -0.81
CA GLY A 131 -8.33 -2.25 -2.16
C GLY A 131 -8.20 -0.81 -2.64
N GLY A 132 -7.80 0.13 -1.77
CA GLY A 132 -7.49 1.51 -2.16
C GLY A 132 -6.10 1.67 -2.76
N THR A 133 -5.94 2.63 -3.67
CA THR A 133 -4.64 3.12 -4.16
C THR A 133 -4.43 4.57 -3.73
N PHE A 134 -3.34 4.83 -3.02
CA PHE A 134 -3.04 6.15 -2.47
C PHE A 134 -1.87 6.78 -3.21
N ILE A 135 -2.13 7.95 -3.79
CA ILE A 135 -1.14 8.75 -4.51
C ILE A 135 -0.43 9.68 -3.54
N LEU A 136 0.89 9.76 -3.67
CA LEU A 136 1.79 10.53 -2.85
C LEU A 136 2.55 11.51 -3.74
N GLU A 137 2.69 12.75 -3.27
CA GLU A 137 3.65 13.71 -3.78
C GLU A 137 4.96 13.51 -3.03
N ILE A 138 6.07 13.41 -3.75
CA ILE A 138 7.41 13.24 -3.19
C ILE A 138 8.29 14.34 -3.81
N LYS A 139 8.82 15.23 -2.98
CA LYS A 139 9.77 16.27 -3.39
C LYS A 139 11.14 15.98 -2.80
N VAL A 140 12.13 15.79 -3.66
CA VAL A 140 13.52 15.54 -3.28
C VAL A 140 14.22 16.89 -3.07
N PRO A 141 14.73 17.18 -1.87
CA PRO A 141 15.47 18.41 -1.64
C PRO A 141 16.85 18.35 -2.31
N GLU A 142 17.44 19.52 -2.60
CA GLU A 142 18.82 19.64 -3.09
C GLU A 142 19.85 19.00 -2.13
N THR A 143 19.51 18.91 -0.85
CA THR A 143 20.36 18.33 0.20
C THR A 143 20.18 16.82 0.37
N TYR A 144 19.41 16.15 -0.50
CA TYR A 144 19.31 14.69 -0.50
C TYR A 144 20.68 14.07 -0.83
N PRO A 145 21.12 12.98 -0.16
CA PRO A 145 20.40 12.16 0.82
C PRO A 145 20.59 12.57 2.29
N PHE A 146 21.19 13.72 2.59
CA PHE A 146 21.42 14.15 3.98
C PHE A 146 20.14 14.64 4.67
N ASN A 147 19.18 15.17 3.90
CA ASN A 147 17.83 15.45 4.36
C ASN A 147 16.79 14.54 3.69
N PRO A 148 15.69 14.20 4.39
CA PRO A 148 14.64 13.36 3.84
C PRO A 148 13.88 14.04 2.69
N PRO A 149 13.30 13.25 1.76
CA PRO A 149 12.32 13.78 0.82
C PRO A 149 11.09 14.28 1.58
N LYS A 150 10.45 15.34 1.07
CA LYS A 150 9.15 15.80 1.56
C LYS A 150 8.07 14.93 0.92
N VAL A 151 7.30 14.22 1.73
CA VAL A 151 6.23 13.34 1.25
C VAL A 151 4.88 13.79 1.80
N ARG A 152 3.86 13.78 0.95
CA ARG A 152 2.48 14.16 1.31
C ARG A 152 1.48 13.30 0.55
N PHE A 153 0.36 12.96 1.18
CA PHE A 153 -0.76 12.31 0.50
C PHE A 153 -1.47 13.29 -0.42
N MET A 154 -1.54 12.94 -1.71
CA MET A 154 -2.42 13.59 -2.68
C MET A 154 -3.82 13.01 -2.60
N THR A 155 -3.91 11.69 -2.46
CA THR A 155 -5.19 11.01 -2.18
C THR A 155 -5.62 11.32 -0.76
N LYS A 156 -6.80 11.92 -0.59
CA LYS A 156 -7.39 12.21 0.72
C LYS A 156 -7.61 10.91 1.49
N ILE A 157 -7.29 10.93 2.78
CA ILE A 157 -7.32 9.75 3.65
C ILE A 157 -7.75 10.12 5.06
N TRP A 158 -8.47 9.22 5.73
CA TRP A 158 -8.88 9.37 7.12
C TRP A 158 -8.01 8.50 8.02
N HIS A 159 -6.90 9.06 8.54
CA HIS A 159 -5.91 8.33 9.34
C HIS A 159 -5.33 9.21 10.46
N PRO A 160 -5.11 8.71 11.70
CA PRO A 160 -4.64 9.54 12.82
C PRO A 160 -3.32 10.30 12.56
N ASN A 161 -2.37 9.65 11.88
CA ASN A 161 -1.04 10.21 11.56
C ASN A 161 -0.95 10.92 10.19
N ILE A 162 -2.08 11.13 9.49
CA ILE A 162 -2.12 11.84 8.21
C ILE A 162 -3.23 12.89 8.26
N SER A 163 -2.92 14.14 7.91
CA SER A 163 -3.92 15.22 7.91
C SER A 163 -5.03 14.92 6.89
N SER A 164 -6.28 14.90 7.36
CA SER A 164 -7.46 14.71 6.50
C SER A 164 -7.69 15.86 5.50
N VAL A 165 -7.11 17.03 5.78
CA VAL A 165 -7.21 18.25 4.96
C VAL A 165 -6.07 18.36 3.96
N THR A 166 -4.83 18.26 4.44
CA THR A 166 -3.64 18.57 3.64
C THR A 166 -2.90 17.33 3.13
N GLY A 167 -3.12 16.17 3.74
CA GLY A 167 -2.33 14.96 3.48
C GLY A 167 -0.94 14.98 4.09
N ALA A 168 -0.59 15.97 4.92
CA ALA A 168 0.66 16.02 5.66
C ALA A 168 0.80 14.77 6.56
N ILE A 169 2.03 14.28 6.74
CA ILE A 169 2.32 13.01 7.41
C ILE A 169 3.14 13.29 8.67
N CYS A 170 2.74 12.71 9.80
CA CYS A 170 3.62 12.62 10.97
C CYS A 170 4.32 11.25 10.96
N LEU A 171 5.59 11.22 10.53
CA LEU A 171 6.42 10.03 10.56
C LEU A 171 7.87 10.43 10.90
N ASP A 172 8.46 9.74 11.86
CA ASP A 172 9.80 10.02 12.42
C ASP A 172 10.93 9.91 11.38
N ILE A 173 10.85 8.92 10.48
CA ILE A 173 11.85 8.75 9.41
C ILE A 173 11.84 9.88 8.37
N LEU A 174 10.77 10.69 8.32
CA LEU A 174 10.69 11.90 7.48
C LEU A 174 11.12 13.16 8.24
N LYS A 175 11.60 13.01 9.48
CA LYS A 175 12.03 14.07 10.38
C LYS A 175 13.43 13.78 10.94
N ASP A 176 13.52 13.44 12.22
CA ASP A 176 14.75 13.31 13.00
C ASP A 176 15.37 11.90 12.91
N GLN A 177 14.61 10.89 12.49
CA GLN A 177 15.10 9.51 12.33
C GLN A 177 15.53 9.20 10.88
N TRP A 178 15.63 10.20 10.01
CA TRP A 178 16.13 10.03 8.65
C TRP A 178 17.59 9.58 8.65
N ALA A 179 17.90 8.56 7.85
CA ALA A 179 19.26 8.14 7.58
C ALA A 179 19.53 8.19 6.07
N ALA A 180 20.70 8.70 5.66
CA ALA A 180 21.09 8.79 4.24
C ALA A 180 21.14 7.43 3.50
N ALA A 181 21.13 6.32 4.25
CA ALA A 181 21.03 4.97 3.69
C ALA A 181 19.59 4.56 3.33
N MET A 182 18.58 5.33 3.73
CA MET A 182 17.18 5.05 3.41
C MET A 182 16.87 5.40 1.95
N THR A 183 15.97 4.62 1.36
CA THR A 183 15.57 4.76 -0.04
C THR A 183 14.11 5.18 -0.15
N LEU A 184 13.68 5.65 -1.32
CA LEU A 184 12.27 5.90 -1.60
C LEU A 184 11.42 4.64 -1.39
N ARG A 185 11.95 3.47 -1.75
CA ARG A 185 11.30 2.17 -1.50
C ARG A 185 11.01 1.97 -0.01
N THR A 186 12.01 2.17 0.85
CA THR A 186 11.82 1.99 2.30
C THR A 186 10.83 3.00 2.87
N VAL A 187 10.85 4.25 2.38
CA VAL A 187 9.86 5.26 2.78
C VAL A 187 8.44 4.84 2.43
N LEU A 188 8.20 4.36 1.20
CA LEU A 188 6.87 3.90 0.76
C LEU A 188 6.38 2.68 1.55
N LEU A 189 7.27 1.74 1.86
CA LEU A 189 6.95 0.59 2.70
C LEU A 189 6.61 1.01 4.14
N SER A 190 7.35 1.96 4.71
CA SER A 190 7.05 2.51 6.04
C SER A 190 5.70 3.22 6.07
N LEU A 191 5.33 3.95 5.02
CA LEU A 191 3.99 4.54 4.91
C LEU A 191 2.90 3.48 4.81
N GLN A 192 3.12 2.40 4.06
CA GLN A 192 2.18 1.29 4.00
C GLN A 192 2.05 0.59 5.37
N ALA A 193 3.15 0.44 6.12
CA ALA A 193 3.12 -0.09 7.48
C ALA A 193 2.35 0.84 8.43
N LEU A 194 2.52 2.16 8.30
CA LEU A 194 1.77 3.16 9.07
C LEU A 194 0.26 3.01 8.86
N LEU A 195 -0.20 2.77 7.62
CA LEU A 195 -1.62 2.50 7.34
C LEU A 195 -2.15 1.24 8.04
N ALA A 196 -1.30 0.24 8.29
CA ALA A 196 -1.68 -0.96 9.02
C ALA A 196 -1.64 -0.78 10.55
N ALA A 197 -0.80 0.13 11.05
CA ALA A 197 -0.57 0.36 12.46
C ALA A 197 -0.46 1.87 12.75
N ALA A 198 -1.61 2.50 12.93
CA ALA A 198 -1.69 3.90 13.34
C ALA A 198 -1.16 4.11 14.77
N GLU A 199 -0.58 5.28 15.03
CA GLU A 199 -0.09 5.72 16.33
C GLU A 199 -0.92 6.91 16.82
N PRO A 200 -2.07 6.69 17.48
CA PRO A 200 -3.00 7.77 17.82
C PRO A 200 -2.53 8.62 19.01
N ASP A 201 -1.47 8.22 19.74
CA ASP A 201 -0.88 9.01 20.83
C ASP A 201 0.07 10.10 20.34
N ASP A 202 0.57 10.00 19.10
CA ASP A 202 1.30 11.07 18.40
C ASP A 202 0.63 11.43 17.05
N PRO A 203 -0.57 12.05 17.09
CA PRO A 203 -1.38 12.22 15.89
C PRO A 203 -0.98 13.43 15.05
N GLN A 204 -1.20 13.32 13.75
CA GLN A 204 -1.17 14.46 12.83
C GLN A 204 -2.54 15.15 12.74
N ASP A 205 -3.62 14.38 12.93
CA ASP A 205 -5.00 14.85 12.89
C ASP A 205 -5.71 14.47 14.20
N ALA A 206 -5.89 15.45 15.07
CA ALA A 206 -6.45 15.25 16.40
C ALA A 206 -7.92 14.79 16.37
N VAL A 207 -8.70 15.20 15.37
CA VAL A 207 -10.11 14.81 15.23
C VAL A 207 -10.19 13.33 14.85
N VAL A 208 -9.38 12.92 13.86
CA VAL A 208 -9.31 11.52 13.44
C VAL A 208 -8.81 10.63 14.57
N ALA A 209 -7.76 11.07 15.29
CA ALA A 209 -7.21 10.34 16.42
C ALA A 209 -8.20 10.21 17.58
N LYS A 210 -8.98 11.26 17.88
CA LYS A 210 -10.06 11.21 18.86
C LYS A 210 -11.10 10.15 18.47
N GLN A 211 -11.59 10.18 17.23
CA GLN A 211 -12.53 9.17 16.74
C GLN A 211 -11.93 7.75 16.79
N PHE A 212 -10.64 7.59 16.47
CA PHE A 212 -9.95 6.30 16.58
C PHE A 212 -9.97 5.75 18.01
N LYS A 213 -9.67 6.59 19.00
CA LYS A 213 -9.61 6.20 20.42
C LYS A 213 -10.98 5.98 21.05
N GLU A 214 -11.93 6.87 20.77
CA GLU A 214 -13.25 6.87 21.42
C GLU A 214 -14.27 5.99 20.69
N SER A 215 -14.11 5.76 19.39
CA SER A 215 -15.13 5.12 18.54
C SER A 215 -14.48 4.36 17.36
N LEU A 216 -13.68 3.34 17.68
CA LEU A 216 -12.91 2.58 16.69
C LEU A 216 -13.76 2.02 15.53
N ASP A 217 -14.98 1.55 15.80
CA ASP A 217 -15.86 1.02 14.74
C ASP A 217 -16.38 2.13 13.82
N MET A 218 -16.64 3.32 14.36
CA MET A 218 -16.98 4.50 13.56
C MET A 218 -15.77 4.92 12.72
N PHE A 219 -14.58 4.99 13.31
CA PHE A 219 -13.33 5.26 12.59
C PHE A 219 -13.15 4.28 11.42
N ARG A 220 -13.30 2.98 11.65
CA ARG A 220 -13.15 1.96 10.60
C ARG A 220 -14.14 2.16 9.45
N GLN A 221 -15.40 2.48 9.75
CA GLN A 221 -16.39 2.76 8.73
C GLN A 221 -16.08 4.04 7.96
N THR A 222 -15.70 5.12 8.67
CA THR A 222 -15.30 6.39 8.06
C THR A 222 -14.09 6.20 7.15
N ALA A 223 -13.04 5.49 7.60
CA ALA A 223 -11.83 5.24 6.82
C ALA A 223 -12.10 4.36 5.59
N LYS A 224 -12.96 3.34 5.70
CA LYS A 224 -13.42 2.55 4.54
C LYS A 224 -14.17 3.42 3.53
N HIS A 225 -15.06 4.27 4.01
CA HIS A 225 -15.81 5.20 3.16
C HIS A 225 -14.89 6.16 2.42
N TRP A 226 -13.94 6.79 3.12
CA TRP A 226 -12.95 7.67 2.50
C TRP A 226 -12.09 6.93 1.47
N THR A 227 -11.68 5.70 1.78
CA THR A 227 -10.93 4.84 0.84
C THR A 227 -11.75 4.54 -0.41
N ALA A 228 -13.04 4.26 -0.27
CA ALA A 228 -13.92 4.00 -1.42
C ALA A 228 -14.16 5.23 -2.30
N ILE A 229 -14.23 6.41 -1.70
CA ILE A 229 -14.47 7.66 -2.43
C ILE A 229 -13.21 8.20 -3.09
N TYR A 230 -12.08 8.24 -2.36
CA TYR A 230 -10.87 8.92 -2.83
C TYR A 230 -9.79 7.99 -3.38
N ALA A 231 -9.78 6.72 -2.96
CA ALA A 231 -8.74 5.76 -3.31
C ALA A 231 -9.25 4.58 -4.14
N GLY A 232 -10.54 4.55 -4.52
CA GLY A 232 -11.14 3.49 -5.33
C GLY A 232 -11.39 2.18 -4.58
N GLY A 233 -11.42 2.20 -3.24
CA GLY A 233 -11.71 1.02 -2.43
C GLY A 233 -13.13 0.46 -2.65
N PRO A 234 -13.37 -0.82 -2.30
CA PRO A 234 -14.61 -1.52 -2.63
C PRO A 234 -15.79 -1.20 -1.68
N HIS A 235 -15.52 -0.58 -0.53
CA HIS A 235 -16.49 -0.49 0.57
C HIS A 235 -17.16 0.89 0.67
N ARG A 236 -18.28 1.07 -0.04
CA ARG A 236 -19.15 2.24 0.12
C ARG A 236 -20.19 2.02 1.20
N ASN A 237 -20.52 3.09 1.95
CA ASN A 237 -21.60 3.07 2.93
C ASN A 237 -22.78 3.94 2.45
N PRO A 238 -23.92 3.33 2.06
CA PRO A 238 -25.09 4.07 1.56
C PRO A 238 -25.70 5.04 2.58
N GLU A 239 -25.60 4.74 3.88
CA GLU A 239 -26.11 5.62 4.93
C GLU A 239 -25.31 6.93 4.99
N PHE A 240 -23.98 6.81 4.86
CA PHE A 240 -23.08 7.95 4.81
C PHE A 240 -23.33 8.80 3.57
N ASP A 241 -23.51 8.16 2.41
CA ASP A 241 -23.88 8.84 1.16
C ASP A 241 -25.20 9.59 1.29
N MET A 242 -26.20 9.01 1.97
CA MET A 242 -27.48 9.69 2.21
C MET A 242 -27.32 10.93 3.11
N LYS A 243 -26.51 10.84 4.18
CA LYS A 243 -26.25 11.98 5.06
C LYS A 243 -25.49 13.09 4.33
N ILE A 244 -24.52 12.74 3.50
CA ILE A 244 -23.79 13.72 2.66
C ILE A 244 -24.77 14.40 1.71
N ARG A 245 -25.65 13.63 1.04
CA ARG A 245 -26.66 14.17 0.12
C ARG A 245 -27.53 15.24 0.77
N ARG A 246 -27.97 15.03 2.01
CA ARG A 246 -28.78 16.02 2.75
C ARG A 246 -28.06 17.35 2.91
N LEU A 247 -26.74 17.33 3.18
CA LEU A 247 -25.94 18.56 3.28
C LEU A 247 -25.69 19.18 1.90
N THR A 248 -25.46 18.37 0.87
CA THR A 248 -25.27 18.89 -0.49
C THR A 248 -26.54 19.49 -1.07
N ASP A 249 -27.72 18.96 -0.71
CA ASP A 249 -29.02 19.54 -1.09
C ASP A 249 -29.24 20.94 -0.46
N MET A 250 -28.53 21.23 0.63
CA MET A 250 -28.49 22.56 1.27
C MET A 250 -27.40 23.47 0.68
N GLY A 251 -26.67 23.03 -0.35
CA GLY A 251 -25.63 23.80 -1.03
C GLY A 251 -24.22 23.64 -0.46
N VAL A 252 -24.00 22.72 0.48
CA VAL A 252 -22.66 22.41 1.01
C VAL A 252 -21.88 21.59 -0.02
N GLU A 253 -20.59 21.89 -0.22
CA GLU A 253 -19.73 21.09 -1.09
C GLU A 253 -19.61 19.63 -0.59
N ASP A 254 -19.64 18.64 -1.48
CA ASP A 254 -19.57 17.21 -1.14
C ASP A 254 -18.37 16.86 -0.23
N HIS A 255 -17.19 17.40 -0.53
CA HIS A 255 -16.01 17.16 0.30
C HIS A 255 -16.16 17.77 1.70
N GLN A 256 -16.63 19.02 1.78
CA GLN A 256 -16.86 19.73 3.04
C GLN A 256 -17.91 19.02 3.90
N ALA A 257 -19.02 18.60 3.30
CA ALA A 257 -20.07 17.81 3.95
C ALA A 257 -19.51 16.50 4.51
N ARG A 258 -18.68 15.79 3.73
CA ARG A 258 -18.04 14.54 4.17
C ARG A 258 -17.09 14.77 5.34
N VAL A 259 -16.28 15.84 5.32
CA VAL A 259 -15.36 16.20 6.41
C VAL A 259 -16.13 16.52 7.69
N ALA A 260 -17.17 17.36 7.59
CA ALA A 260 -18.00 17.72 8.74
C ALA A 260 -18.65 16.47 9.37
N LEU A 261 -19.35 15.66 8.56
CA LEU A 261 -19.99 14.43 9.05
C LEU A 261 -18.97 13.45 9.65
N SER A 262 -17.82 13.26 9.00
CA SER A 262 -16.75 12.38 9.51
C SER A 262 -16.22 12.86 10.87
N SER A 263 -16.13 14.18 11.08
CA SER A 263 -15.61 14.80 12.30
C SER A 263 -16.57 14.70 13.49
N PHE A 264 -17.87 14.55 13.24
CA PHE A 264 -18.91 14.44 14.27
C PHE A 264 -19.56 13.06 14.32
N ASN A 265 -18.81 11.98 14.02
CA ASN A 265 -19.30 10.60 14.08
C ASN A 265 -20.61 10.38 13.27
N TRP A 266 -20.74 11.07 12.14
CA TRP A 266 -21.89 11.00 11.25
C TRP A 266 -23.22 11.42 11.91
N ASP A 267 -23.14 12.26 12.94
CA ASP A 267 -24.26 13.00 13.50
C ASP A 267 -24.61 14.18 12.58
N LEU A 268 -25.77 14.09 11.94
CA LEU A 268 -26.20 15.08 10.96
C LEU A 268 -26.50 16.43 11.60
N GLU A 269 -27.08 16.46 12.80
CA GLU A 269 -27.47 17.69 13.48
C GLU A 269 -26.21 18.48 13.86
N ARG A 270 -25.25 17.81 14.53
CA ARG A 270 -23.97 18.43 14.92
C ARG A 270 -23.14 18.87 13.73
N ALA A 271 -23.10 18.07 12.66
CA ALA A 271 -22.38 18.46 11.45
C ALA A 271 -23.01 19.68 10.77
N THR A 272 -24.36 19.77 10.76
CA THR A 272 -25.09 20.92 10.21
C THR A 272 -24.82 22.17 11.05
N GLU A 273 -24.91 22.07 12.38
CA GLU A 273 -24.59 23.17 13.30
C GLU A 273 -23.16 23.69 13.06
N GLN A 274 -22.18 22.81 12.89
CA GLN A 274 -20.80 23.25 12.63
C GLN A 274 -20.62 23.97 11.29
N ILE A 275 -21.40 23.60 10.26
CA ILE A 275 -21.28 24.20 8.92
C ILE A 275 -21.93 25.59 8.87
N PHE A 276 -23.05 25.77 9.57
CA PHE A 276 -23.89 26.98 9.45
C PHE A 276 -23.86 27.89 10.69
N SER A 277 -23.09 27.55 11.72
CA SER A 277 -22.76 28.45 12.84
C SER A 277 -21.63 29.41 12.51
#